data_AF-K0Y0M6-F1
#
_entry.id   AF-K0Y0M6-F1
#
_cell.length_a   1.000
_cell.length_b   1.000
_cell.length_c   1.000
_cell.angle_alpha   90.00
_cell.angle_beta   90.00
_cell.angle_gamma   90.00
#
_symmetry.space_group_name_H-M   'P 1'
#
loop_
_entity.id
_entity.type
_entity.pdbx_description
1 polymer ?
#
loop_
_entity_poly.entity_id
_entity_poly.type
_entity_poly.pdbx_seq_one_letter_code
_entity_poly.pdbx_strand_id
1 'polypeptide(L)'
;MTIYHKSVHDGSDLVAPTVLSGIEKLGLAYTSSAENIANFDIDKMPANATGVFTHGAQTVTYLYRRKDAVDVNVRYLDVHGNSIESDDTISGVNKLGLNYITSPINVEYIYKRQRAFCQVPFYVYE
;
A
#
# COMPACT_ATOMS: atom_id res chain seq x y z
N MET A 1 -20.95 17.32 5.14
CA MET A 1 -19.48 17.19 5.07
C MET A 1 -19.14 15.75 4.75
N THR A 2 -18.15 15.50 3.90
CA THR A 2 -17.75 14.14 3.52
C THR A 2 -16.29 13.90 3.90
N ILE A 3 -16.03 12.76 4.53
CA ILE A 3 -14.71 12.32 4.94
C ILE A 3 -14.25 11.22 4.00
N TYR A 4 -13.07 11.36 3.44
CA TYR A 4 -12.43 10.39 2.56
C TYR A 4 -11.15 9.83 3.20
N HIS A 5 -10.91 8.55 2.95
CA HIS A 5 -9.69 7.85 3.30
C HIS A 5 -9.07 7.32 2.02
N LYS A 6 -8.02 8.01 1.53
CA LYS A 6 -7.48 7.79 0.19
C LYS A 6 -6.05 7.25 0.23
N SER A 7 -5.73 6.41 -0.73
CA SER A 7 -4.37 5.99 -1.00
C SER A 7 -3.55 7.15 -1.57
N VAL A 8 -2.34 7.36 -1.05
CA VAL A 8 -1.39 8.36 -1.57
C VAL A 8 -0.82 7.97 -2.94
N HIS A 9 -0.86 6.68 -3.29
CA HIS A 9 -0.26 6.17 -4.52
C HIS A 9 -1.13 6.38 -5.75
N ASP A 10 -2.45 6.18 -5.64
CA ASP A 10 -3.39 6.20 -6.77
C ASP A 10 -4.64 7.05 -6.51
N GLY A 11 -4.78 7.64 -5.32
CA GLY A 11 -5.94 8.46 -4.95
C GLY A 11 -7.24 7.68 -4.73
N SER A 12 -7.19 6.34 -4.78
CA SER A 12 -8.35 5.48 -4.60
C SER A 12 -8.91 5.57 -3.19
N ASP A 13 -10.22 5.44 -3.06
CA ASP A 13 -10.87 5.34 -1.76
C ASP A 13 -10.64 3.94 -1.17
N LEU A 14 -9.97 3.89 -0.02
CA LEU A 14 -9.62 2.64 0.67
C LEU A 14 -10.80 2.04 1.42
N VAL A 15 -11.75 2.89 1.81
CA VAL A 15 -13.03 2.55 2.45
C VAL A 15 -14.11 3.48 1.90
N ALA A 16 -15.37 3.12 2.10
CA ALA A 16 -16.50 3.97 1.69
C ALA A 16 -16.41 5.35 2.38
N PRO A 17 -16.66 6.47 1.66
CA PRO A 17 -16.65 7.80 2.27
C PRO A 17 -17.71 7.94 3.36
N THR A 18 -17.32 8.56 4.48
CA THR A 18 -18.23 8.82 5.60
C THR A 18 -18.88 10.18 5.46
N VAL A 19 -20.21 10.24 5.52
CA VAL A 19 -20.95 11.51 5.43
C VAL A 19 -21.38 11.96 6.82
N LEU A 20 -20.88 13.12 7.25
CA LEU A 20 -21.38 13.82 8.43
C LEU A 20 -22.43 14.85 8.00
N SER A 21 -23.67 14.63 8.43
CA SER A 21 -24.77 15.56 8.16
C SER A 21 -24.49 16.90 8.84
N GLY A 22 -24.53 17.96 8.04
CA GLY A 22 -24.39 19.36 8.46
C GLY A 22 -25.73 20.10 8.55
N ILE A 23 -26.86 19.40 8.37
CA ILE A 23 -28.20 20.01 8.46
C ILE A 23 -28.36 20.63 9.86
N GLU A 24 -28.72 21.91 9.91
CA GLU A 24 -28.88 22.71 11.15
C GLU A 24 -27.61 22.80 12.03
N LYS A 25 -26.43 22.49 11.49
CA LYS A 25 -25.17 22.53 12.24
C LYS A 25 -24.26 23.71 11.90
N LEU A 26 -24.73 24.69 11.12
CA LEU A 26 -23.93 25.83 10.71
C LEU A 26 -23.29 26.53 11.93
N GLY A 27 -21.97 26.66 11.93
CA GLY A 27 -21.19 27.24 13.03
C GLY A 27 -20.89 26.29 14.20
N LEU A 28 -21.47 25.09 14.24
CA LEU A 28 -21.14 24.08 15.25
C LEU A 28 -19.80 23.41 14.92
N ALA A 29 -19.08 22.99 15.96
CA ALA A 29 -17.84 22.24 15.81
C ALA A 29 -18.09 20.82 15.27
N TYR A 30 -17.12 20.32 14.52
CA TYR A 30 -17.01 18.91 14.15
C TYR A 30 -15.62 18.39 14.47
N THR A 31 -15.55 17.07 14.61
CA THR A 31 -14.30 16.32 14.70
C THR A 31 -14.38 15.12 13.78
N SER A 32 -13.24 14.76 13.18
CA SER A 32 -13.05 13.51 12.46
C SER A 32 -11.76 12.85 12.93
N SER A 33 -11.69 11.54 12.78
CA SER A 33 -10.51 10.73 13.11
C SER A 33 -10.12 9.89 11.92
N ALA A 34 -8.84 9.52 11.88
CA ALA A 34 -8.36 8.48 10.98
C ALA A 34 -9.00 7.13 11.34
N GLU A 35 -9.12 6.25 10.34
CA GLU A 35 -9.57 4.88 10.51
C GLU A 35 -8.37 3.93 10.49
N ASN A 36 -8.50 2.80 11.19
CA ASN A 36 -7.51 1.73 11.11
C ASN A 36 -7.81 0.86 9.88
N ILE A 37 -6.99 0.97 8.85
CA ILE A 37 -7.16 0.25 7.58
C ILE A 37 -6.08 -0.82 7.48
N ALA A 38 -6.48 -2.07 7.29
CA ALA A 38 -5.55 -3.20 7.20
C ALA A 38 -4.51 -2.98 6.08
N ASN A 39 -3.24 -3.26 6.38
CA ASN A 39 -2.08 -3.06 5.50
C ASN A 39 -1.72 -1.62 5.15
N PHE A 40 -2.33 -0.61 5.77
CA PHE A 40 -2.01 0.79 5.56
C PHE A 40 -1.61 1.49 6.87
N ASP A 41 -0.69 2.44 6.77
CA ASP A 41 -0.41 3.43 7.81
C ASP A 41 -0.86 4.81 7.33
N ILE A 42 -1.19 5.68 8.29
CA ILE A 42 -1.50 7.08 7.97
C ILE A 42 -0.23 7.79 7.48
N ASP A 43 -0.33 8.38 6.30
CA ASP A 43 0.74 9.16 5.70
C ASP A 43 0.59 10.64 6.04
N LYS A 44 -0.63 11.17 5.91
CA LYS A 44 -0.92 12.59 6.17
C LYS A 44 -2.28 12.80 6.81
N MET A 45 -2.27 13.50 7.95
CA MET A 45 -3.48 14.02 8.57
C MET A 45 -3.95 15.31 7.88
N PRO A 46 -5.27 15.47 7.66
CA PRO A 46 -5.82 16.72 7.14
C PRO A 46 -5.72 17.83 8.20
N ALA A 47 -5.39 19.05 7.76
CA ALA A 47 -5.37 20.22 8.63
C ALA A 47 -6.76 20.62 9.15
N ASN A 48 -7.82 20.18 8.46
CA ASN A 48 -9.22 20.40 8.81
C ASN A 48 -9.88 19.14 9.41
N ALA A 49 -9.13 18.28 10.11
CA ALA A 49 -9.70 17.16 10.88
C ALA A 49 -10.65 17.63 12.00
N THR A 50 -10.43 18.85 12.49
CA THR A 50 -11.34 19.55 13.39
C THR A 50 -11.64 20.92 12.82
N GLY A 51 -12.84 21.43 13.10
CA GLY A 51 -13.28 22.72 12.57
C GLY A 51 -14.74 22.98 12.89
N VAL A 52 -15.35 23.91 12.15
CA VAL A 52 -16.77 24.23 12.24
C VAL A 52 -17.48 23.97 10.93
N PHE A 53 -18.75 23.60 10.98
CA PHE A 53 -19.56 23.48 9.78
C PHE A 53 -19.76 24.86 9.16
N THR A 54 -19.40 24.99 7.89
CA THR A 54 -19.56 26.23 7.12
C THR A 54 -20.69 26.08 6.11
N HIS A 55 -21.05 27.20 5.47
CA HIS A 55 -21.91 27.13 4.29
C HIS A 55 -21.18 26.38 3.16
N GLY A 56 -21.93 25.58 2.40
CA GLY A 56 -21.40 24.82 1.26
C GLY A 56 -20.86 23.42 1.61
N ALA A 57 -20.38 22.72 0.58
CA ALA A 57 -19.82 21.39 0.74
C ALA A 57 -18.42 21.48 1.38
N GLN A 58 -18.21 20.68 2.44
CA GLN A 58 -16.92 20.53 3.11
C GLN A 58 -16.41 19.09 2.93
N THR A 59 -15.11 18.97 2.74
CA THR A 59 -14.42 17.70 2.53
C THR A 59 -13.21 17.60 3.45
N VAL A 60 -13.06 16.44 4.10
CA VAL A 60 -11.88 16.09 4.90
C VAL A 60 -11.25 14.85 4.29
N THR A 61 -9.95 14.88 4.01
CA THR A 61 -9.26 13.77 3.35
C THR A 61 -8.05 13.34 4.15
N TYR A 62 -8.05 12.08 4.57
CA TYR A 62 -6.91 11.40 5.17
C TYR A 62 -6.17 10.64 4.08
N LEU A 63 -4.83 10.78 4.03
CA LEU A 63 -3.99 10.05 3.08
C LEU A 63 -3.26 8.91 3.79
N TYR A 64 -3.23 7.76 3.14
CA TYR A 64 -2.62 6.54 3.64
C TYR A 64 -1.60 5.98 2.66
N ARG A 65 -0.54 5.40 3.20
CA ARG A 65 0.45 4.62 2.47
C ARG A 65 0.37 3.17 2.91
N ARG A 66 0.72 2.22 2.03
CA ARG A 66 0.83 0.82 2.45
C ARG A 66 1.93 0.69 3.49
N LYS A 67 1.79 -0.26 4.40
CA LYS A 67 2.86 -0.65 5.32
C LYS A 67 4.01 -1.29 4.55
N ASP A 68 5.16 -1.31 5.20
CA ASP A 68 6.33 -2.02 4.67
C ASP A 68 6.13 -3.53 4.85
N ALA A 69 6.38 -4.26 3.77
CA ALA A 69 6.62 -5.70 3.79
C ALA A 69 8.11 -5.96 4.00
N VAL A 70 8.45 -7.21 4.30
CA VAL A 70 9.84 -7.67 4.22
C VAL A 70 10.33 -7.63 2.78
N ASP A 71 11.62 -7.42 2.59
CA ASP A 71 12.24 -7.53 1.26
C ASP A 71 12.27 -9.01 0.81
N VAL A 72 12.20 -9.23 -0.50
CA VAL A 72 12.38 -10.55 -1.11
C VAL A 72 13.78 -10.62 -1.70
N ASN A 73 14.56 -11.61 -1.27
CA ASN A 73 15.84 -11.93 -1.88
C ASN A 73 15.67 -13.05 -2.92
N VAL A 74 16.05 -12.75 -4.16
CA VAL A 74 16.02 -13.70 -5.28
C VAL A 74 17.44 -14.18 -5.52
N ARG A 75 17.65 -15.48 -5.31
CA ARG A 75 18.97 -16.11 -5.47
C ARG A 75 18.99 -16.93 -6.75
N TYR A 76 20.09 -16.81 -7.50
CA TYR A 76 20.32 -17.57 -8.71
C TYR A 76 21.36 -18.65 -8.43
N LEU A 77 20.90 -19.89 -8.33
CA LEU A 77 21.72 -21.03 -7.96
C LEU A 77 21.73 -22.08 -9.08
N ASP A 78 22.85 -22.79 -9.23
CA ASP A 78 22.93 -24.00 -10.06
C ASP A 78 22.28 -25.22 -9.38
N VAL A 79 22.30 -26.38 -10.06
CA VAL A 79 21.74 -27.64 -9.53
C VAL A 79 22.47 -28.17 -8.29
N HIS A 80 23.66 -27.65 -7.97
CA HIS A 80 24.45 -28.01 -6.81
C HIS A 80 24.36 -26.95 -5.69
N GLY A 81 23.57 -25.88 -5.88
CA GLY A 81 23.40 -24.79 -4.92
C GLY A 81 24.47 -23.70 -4.98
N ASN A 82 25.33 -23.67 -5.99
CA ASN A 82 26.33 -22.62 -6.17
C ASN A 82 25.69 -21.38 -6.80
N SER A 83 26.04 -20.20 -6.30
CA SER A 83 25.61 -18.92 -6.90
C SER A 83 26.22 -18.77 -8.29
N ILE A 84 25.34 -18.53 -9.27
CA ILE A 84 25.72 -18.33 -10.68
C ILE A 84 25.62 -16.87 -11.12
N GLU A 85 24.98 -16.03 -10.30
CA GLU A 85 24.80 -14.61 -10.54
C GLU A 85 24.59 -13.89 -9.20
N SER A 86 24.76 -12.56 -9.18
CA SER A 86 24.41 -11.75 -8.01
C SER A 86 22.94 -11.87 -7.64
N ASP A 87 22.67 -11.97 -6.33
CA ASP A 87 21.33 -11.96 -5.76
C ASP A 87 20.60 -10.63 -6.06
N ASP A 88 19.31 -10.69 -6.44
CA ASP A 88 18.46 -9.52 -6.59
C ASP A 88 17.61 -9.29 -5.34
N THR A 89 17.40 -8.03 -4.98
CA THR A 89 16.49 -7.67 -3.87
C THR A 89 15.29 -6.90 -4.39
N ILE A 90 14.10 -7.43 -4.14
CA ILE A 90 12.83 -6.72 -4.36
C ILE A 90 12.42 -6.09 -3.04
N SER A 91 12.51 -4.75 -2.98
CA SER A 91 12.13 -4.04 -1.77
C SER A 91 10.63 -4.19 -1.46
N GLY A 92 10.33 -4.47 -0.19
CA GLY A 92 8.99 -4.57 0.39
C GLY A 92 8.43 -3.24 0.89
N VAL A 93 9.18 -2.15 0.80
CA VAL A 93 8.76 -0.81 1.27
C VAL A 93 7.45 -0.38 0.59
N ASN A 94 6.45 -0.01 1.40
CA ASN A 94 5.07 0.30 0.99
C ASN A 94 4.40 -0.79 0.11
N LYS A 95 4.75 -2.07 0.28
CA LYS A 95 4.18 -3.19 -0.52
C LYS A 95 3.46 -4.26 0.27
N LEU A 96 3.14 -4.03 1.55
CA LEU A 96 2.41 -5.03 2.35
C LEU A 96 1.08 -5.41 1.70
N GLY A 97 0.86 -6.72 1.55
CA GLY A 97 -0.33 -7.30 0.93
C GLY A 97 -0.42 -7.17 -0.59
N LEU A 98 0.62 -6.69 -1.28
CA LEU A 98 0.72 -6.78 -2.74
C LEU A 98 1.30 -8.14 -3.16
N ASN A 99 1.17 -8.49 -4.43
CA ASN A 99 1.90 -9.62 -5.02
C ASN A 99 3.22 -9.12 -5.61
N TYR A 100 4.26 -9.95 -5.56
CA TYR A 100 5.48 -9.73 -6.34
C TYR A 100 5.63 -10.77 -7.43
N ILE A 101 6.41 -10.42 -8.44
CA ILE A 101 6.80 -11.31 -9.52
C ILE A 101 8.32 -11.33 -9.61
N THR A 102 8.88 -12.52 -9.78
CA THR A 102 10.29 -12.72 -10.12
C THR A 102 10.36 -13.25 -11.55
N SER A 103 11.45 -12.92 -12.25
CA SER A 103 11.73 -13.49 -13.57
C SER A 103 13.04 -14.26 -13.49
N PRO A 104 13.11 -15.49 -13.99
CA PRO A 104 14.37 -16.22 -14.04
C PRO A 104 15.34 -15.51 -14.98
N ILE A 105 16.61 -15.45 -14.59
CA ILE A 105 17.67 -14.97 -15.48
C ILE A 105 17.83 -15.94 -16.66
N ASN A 106 17.97 -15.38 -17.87
CA ASN A 106 18.28 -16.16 -19.05
C ASN A 106 19.80 -16.26 -19.16
N VAL A 107 20.37 -17.27 -18.50
CA VAL A 107 21.81 -17.56 -18.63
C VAL A 107 22.02 -18.12 -20.02
N GLU A 108 22.66 -17.35 -20.90
CA GLU A 108 23.01 -17.79 -22.25
C GLU A 108 24.23 -18.72 -22.19
N TYR A 109 24.01 -19.94 -21.72
CA TYR A 109 24.91 -21.06 -21.99
C TYR A 109 24.11 -22.20 -22.62
N ILE A 110 24.64 -22.69 -23.73
CA ILE A 110 24.13 -23.82 -24.50
C ILE A 110 23.82 -24.96 -23.51
N TYR A 111 22.58 -25.45 -23.51
CA TYR A 111 21.96 -26.50 -22.66
C TYR A 111 21.00 -26.05 -21.54
N LYS A 112 19.71 -26.16 -21.91
CA LYS A 112 18.48 -26.27 -21.08
C LYS A 112 17.98 -25.01 -20.37
N ARG A 113 17.09 -24.29 -21.08
CA ARG A 113 16.09 -23.38 -20.48
C ARG A 113 15.25 -24.11 -19.45
N GLN A 114 15.45 -23.83 -18.15
CA GLN A 114 14.43 -24.10 -17.13
C GLN A 114 13.74 -22.77 -16.81
N ARG A 115 12.50 -22.61 -17.28
CA ARG A 115 11.62 -21.50 -16.91
C ARG A 115 10.82 -21.93 -15.70
N ALA A 116 11.03 -21.29 -14.56
CA ALA A 116 10.14 -21.39 -13.41
C ALA A 116 9.52 -20.01 -13.18
N PHE A 117 8.20 -19.91 -13.37
CA PHE A 117 7.39 -18.78 -12.93
C PHE A 117 6.78 -19.17 -11.58
N CYS A 118 7.09 -18.46 -10.51
CA CYS A 118 6.43 -18.66 -9.22
C CYS A 118 5.77 -17.36 -8.79
N GLN A 119 4.45 -17.38 -8.65
CA GLN A 119 3.64 -16.27 -8.18
C GLN A 119 3.34 -16.55 -6.70
N VAL A 120 4.04 -15.88 -5.79
CA VAL A 120 3.87 -16.05 -4.35
C VAL A 120 3.34 -14.74 -3.75
N PRO A 121 2.24 -14.76 -2.98
CA PRO A 121 1.77 -13.56 -2.28
C PRO A 121 2.77 -13.16 -1.19
N PHE A 122 2.90 -11.86 -0.91
CA PHE A 122 3.60 -11.40 0.29
C PHE A 122 2.78 -11.83 1.53
N TYR A 123 3.19 -12.93 2.17
CA TYR A 123 2.74 -13.28 3.51
C TYR A 123 3.82 -12.91 4.52
N VAL A 124 3.44 -12.10 5.52
CA VAL A 124 4.23 -11.90 6.74
C VAL A 124 3.88 -13.04 7.69
N TYR A 125 4.88 -13.75 8.19
CA TYR A 125 4.73 -14.59 9.38
C TYR A 125 4.95 -13.68 10.58
N GLU A 126 3.95 -13.64 11.49
CA GLU A 126 4.07 -13.01 12.82
C GLU A 126 5.12 -13.71 13.69
#